data_AF-A0A0F9B6J3-F1
#
_entry.id   AF-A0A0F9B6J3-F1
#
_cell.length_a   1.000
_cell.length_b   1.000
_cell.length_c   1.000
_cell.angle_alpha   90.00
_cell.angle_beta   90.00
_cell.angle_gamma   90.00
#
_symmetry.space_group_name_H-M   'P 1'
#
loop_
_entity.id
_entity.type
_entity.pdbx_description
1 polymer ?
#
loop_
_entity_poly.entity_id
_entity_poly.type
_entity_poly.pdbx_seq_one_letter_code
_entity_poly.pdbx_strand_id
1 'polypeptide(L)' 'MSTDKDNWIINKSEEIALRQTGWEFSMLGSHMQMMCFIKAEEEYADYYADQLDHTYEQVKDQRMK' A
#
# COMPACT_ATOMS: atom_id res chain seq x y z
N MET A 1 11.30 10.69 12.76
CA MET A 1 11.74 10.25 11.42
C MET A 1 10.56 9.52 10.83
N SER A 2 10.02 9.98 9.70
CA SER A 2 9.00 9.25 8.95
C SER A 2 9.62 7.95 8.45
N THR A 3 8.96 6.81 8.65
CA THR A 3 9.47 5.53 8.15
C THR A 3 9.24 5.41 6.64
N ASP A 4 9.98 4.55 5.95
CA ASP A 4 9.77 4.30 4.51
C ASP A 4 8.34 3.83 4.22
N LYS A 5 7.72 3.10 5.17
CA LYS A 5 6.31 2.72 5.14
C LYS A 5 5.40 3.96 5.13
N ASP A 6 5.60 4.88 6.06
CA ASP A 6 4.76 6.07 6.20
C ASP A 6 4.79 6.91 4.91
N ASN A 7 5.97 7.08 4.31
CA ASN A 7 6.13 7.79 3.05
C ASN A 7 5.41 7.08 1.89
N TRP A 8 5.51 5.75 1.82
CA TRP A 8 4.81 4.96 0.80
C TRP A 8 3.28 5.12 0.94
N ILE A 9 2.77 5.07 2.16
CA ILE A 9 1.34 5.16 2.45
C ILE A 9 0.81 6.54 2.13
N ILE A 10 1.54 7.60 2.47
CA ILE A 10 1.16 8.97 2.12
C ILE A 10 1.07 9.10 0.60
N ASN A 11 2.13 8.73 -0.14
CA ASN A 11 2.14 8.83 -1.59
C ASN A 11 1.01 8.00 -2.22
N LYS A 12 0.78 6.77 -1.72
CA LYS A 12 -0.28 5.90 -2.22
C LYS A 12 -1.67 6.48 -1.93
N SER A 13 -1.87 7.10 -0.77
CA SER A 13 -3.13 7.76 -0.42
C SER A 13 -3.43 8.95 -1.34
N GLU A 14 -2.41 9.68 -1.78
CA GLU A 14 -2.54 10.76 -2.76
C GLU A 14 -2.90 10.25 -4.16
N GLU A 15 -2.26 9.16 -4.60
CA GLU A 15 -2.61 8.48 -5.85
C GLU A 15 -4.07 7.96 -5.82
N ILE A 16 -4.50 7.38 -4.70
CA ILE A 16 -5.87 6.88 -4.51
C ILE A 16 -6.88 8.04 -4.58
N ALA A 17 -6.59 9.17 -3.94
CA ALA A 17 -7.45 10.36 -3.98
C ALA A 17 -7.70 10.84 -5.42
N LEU A 18 -6.62 11.01 -6.19
CA LEU A 18 -6.71 11.41 -7.59
C LEU A 18 -7.47 10.39 -8.44
N ARG A 19 -7.16 9.10 -8.27
CA ARG A 19 -7.79 8.02 -9.04
C ARG A 19 -9.29 7.88 -8.78
N GLN A 20 -9.72 8.00 -7.52
CA GLN A 20 -11.11 7.72 -7.12
C GLN A 20 -12.02 8.93 -7.22
N THR A 21 -11.48 10.12 -6.97
CA THR A 21 -12.29 11.33 -6.84
C THR A 21 -11.98 12.38 -7.89
N GLY A 22 -10.79 12.32 -8.52
CA GLY A 22 -10.29 13.38 -9.41
C GLY A 22 -9.77 14.62 -8.68
N TRP A 23 -9.77 14.62 -7.34
CA TRP A 23 -9.31 15.72 -6.51
C TRP A 23 -8.00 15.37 -5.80
N GLU A 24 -7.20 16.40 -5.54
CA GLU A 24 -6.02 16.26 -4.68
C GLU A 24 -6.41 15.84 -3.27
N PHE A 25 -5.57 15.03 -2.62
CA PHE A 25 -5.81 14.52 -1.27
C PHE A 25 -6.10 15.64 -0.26
N SER A 26 -5.38 16.76 -0.36
CA SER A 26 -5.53 17.93 0.51
C SER A 26 -6.89 18.62 0.39
N MET A 27 -7.60 18.42 -0.74
CA MET A 27 -8.92 19.00 -1.00
C MET A 27 -10.07 18.14 -0.46
N LEU A 28 -9.77 16.91 -0.03
CA LEU A 28 -10.75 15.99 0.50
C LEU A 28 -11.11 16.33 1.96
N GLY A 29 -12.35 16.08 2.34
CA GLY A 29 -12.74 16.09 3.76
C GLY A 29 -12.03 14.99 4.54
N SER A 30 -11.86 15.19 5.84
CA SER A 30 -11.09 14.29 6.73
C SER A 30 -11.53 12.83 6.67
N HIS A 31 -12.82 12.55 6.46
CA HIS A 31 -13.32 11.19 6.30
C HIS A 31 -12.82 10.52 5.01
N MET A 32 -12.83 11.24 3.90
CA MET A 32 -12.34 10.72 2.61
C MET A 32 -10.81 10.56 2.62
N GLN A 33 -10.09 11.47 3.27
CA GLN A 33 -8.66 11.33 3.52
C GLN A 33 -8.35 10.06 4.32
N MET A 34 -9.10 9.80 5.40
CA MET A 34 -8.96 8.57 6.19
C MET A 34 -9.22 7.31 5.36
N MET A 35 -10.26 7.32 4.52
CA MET A 35 -10.54 6.18 3.62
C MET A 35 -9.40 5.93 2.63
N CYS A 36 -8.77 6.98 2.11
CA CYS A 36 -7.60 6.85 1.24
C CYS A 36 -6.39 6.25 2.01
N PHE A 37 -6.18 6.65 3.27
CA PHE A 37 -5.13 6.06 4.11
C PHE A 37 -5.39 4.57 4.41
N ILE A 38 -6.60 4.22 4.80
CA ILE A 38 -6.97 2.81 5.05
C ILE A 38 -6.72 1.99 3.79
N LYS A 39 -7.11 2.53 2.63
CA LYS A 39 -6.92 1.79 1.38
C LYS A 39 -5.46 1.65 0.99
N ALA A 40 -4.63 2.65 1.26
CA ALA A 40 -3.18 2.55 1.10
C ALA A 40 -2.57 1.49 2.04
N GLU A 41 -2.95 1.45 3.32
CA GLU A 41 -2.50 0.41 4.26
C GLU A 41 -2.87 -1.00 3.78
N GLU A 42 -4.07 -1.20 3.22
CA GLU A 42 -4.48 -2.47 2.63
C GLU A 42 -3.58 -2.87 1.45
N GLU A 43 -3.36 -1.97 0.49
CA GLU A 43 -2.48 -2.25 -0.66
C GLU A 43 -1.03 -2.53 -0.23
N TYR A 44 -0.55 -1.89 0.84
CA TYR A 44 0.76 -2.18 1.42
C TYR A 44 0.82 -3.61 1.99
N ALA A 45 -0.21 -4.02 2.75
CA ALA A 45 -0.27 -5.36 3.32
C ALA A 45 -0.31 -6.44 2.22
N ASP A 46 -1.12 -6.24 1.18
CA ASP A 46 -1.24 -7.15 0.05
C ASP A 46 0.11 -7.31 -0.68
N TYR A 47 0.80 -6.21 -0.97
CA TYR A 47 2.11 -6.25 -1.62
C TYR A 47 3.13 -7.12 -0.86
N TYR A 48 3.21 -6.98 0.47
CA TYR A 48 4.15 -7.78 1.26
C TYR A 48 3.71 -9.23 1.43
N ALA A 49 2.40 -9.50 1.46
CA ALA A 49 1.90 -10.87 1.45
C ALA A 49 2.34 -11.60 0.18
N ASP A 50 2.17 -10.97 -0.99
CA ASP A 50 2.61 -11.53 -2.28
C ASP A 50 4.13 -11.79 -2.33
N GLN A 51 4.94 -10.87 -1.77
CA GLN A 51 6.40 -11.06 -1.69
C GLN A 51 6.79 -12.24 -0.79
N LEU A 52 6.08 -12.43 0.32
CA LEU A 52 6.30 -13.56 1.23
C LEU A 52 5.95 -14.89 0.55
N ASP A 53 4.81 -14.95 -0.14
CA ASP A 53 4.39 -16.15 -0.87
C ASP A 53 5.37 -16.50 -2.00
N HIS A 54 5.84 -15.49 -2.74
CA HIS A 54 6.85 -15.71 -3.79
C HIS A 54 8.16 -16.24 -3.22
N THR A 55 8.63 -15.66 -2.11
CA THR A 55 9.85 -16.11 -1.42
C THR A 55 9.71 -17.54 -0.90
N TYR A 56 8.54 -17.88 -0.36
CA TYR A 56 8.25 -19.21 0.15
C TYR A 56 8.36 -20.29 -0.95
N GLU A 57 7.73 -20.08 -2.12
CA GLU A 57 7.80 -21.04 -3.22
C GLU A 57 9.24 -21.19 -3.76
N GLN A 58 10.02 -20.11 -3.85
CA GLN A 58 11.43 -20.18 -4.25
C GLN A 58 12.26 -21.06 -3.30
N VAL A 59 12.09 -20.90 -1.99
CA VAL A 59 12.82 -21.68 -0.98
C VAL A 59 12.40 -23.14 -1.00
N LYS A 60 11.11 -23.42 -1.20
CA LYS A 60 10.58 -24.78 -1.34
C LYS A 60 11.18 -25.49 -2.54
N ASP A 61 11.24 -24.83 -3.71
CA ASP A 61 11.86 -25.37 -4.92
C ASP A 61 13.35 -25.68 -4.73
N GLN A 62 14.08 -24.86 -3.96
CA GLN A 62 15.48 -25.12 -3.63
C GLN A 62 15.66 -26.34 -2.72
N ARG A 63 14.73 -26.59 -1.78
CA ARG A 63 14.80 -27.73 -0.86
C ARG A 63 14.45 -29.07 -1.50
N MET A 64 13.73 -29.05 -2.62
CA MET A 64 13.31 -30.25 -3.35
C MET A 64 14.32 -30.70 -4.42
N LYS A 65 15.41 -29.95 -4.61
CA LYS A 65 16.55 -30.28 -5.48
C LYS A 65 17.67 -30.91 -4.68
#